data_AF-A0ABD4TYG4-F1
#
_entry.id   AF-A0ABD4TYG4-F1
#
_cell.length_a   1.000
_cell.length_b   1.000
_cell.length_c   1.000
_cell.angle_alpha   90.00
_cell.angle_beta   90.00
_cell.angle_gamma   90.00
#
_symmetry.space_group_name_H-M   'P 1'
#
loop_
_entity.id
_entity.type
_entity.pdbx_description
1 polymer ?
#
loop_
_entity_poly.entity_id
_entity_poly.type
_entity_poly.pdbx_seq_one_letter_code
_entity_poly.pdbx_strand_id
1 'polypeptide(L)'
;MNLISKIAAVSISLLLLSTPGISFASIDNESPSNNTNKDIVLNNFRNNLKEKARYGNKDNIEQLKRFDKLNAIQRDELADYFLGNIFINTPQSSNYSHQSSQDDIVTRGNFTWETERTSDSTSGIETRATKSTKHVKATQWFKFLGITISETKVSGTYLVSGGKAVSIKSYACTVLQNLDPLANISSSKNGSYISDGKATMECKVVVKRGAPTPWGGLNWSTREGIQYLTANGQGKVEEEGWL
;
A
#
# COMPACT_ATOMS: atom_id res chain seq x y z
N MET A 1 29.57 -13.56 -93.02
CA MET A 1 28.32 -12.78 -93.02
C MET A 1 28.02 -12.45 -91.56
N ASN A 2 28.64 -11.39 -91.01
CA ASN A 2 28.10 -10.02 -90.86
C ASN A 2 26.73 -10.05 -90.15
N LEU A 3 26.46 -9.44 -88.98
CA LEU A 3 26.91 -8.18 -88.35
C LEU A 3 26.88 -8.31 -86.80
N ILE A 4 27.89 -7.88 -86.05
CA ILE A 4 28.05 -6.57 -85.34
C ILE A 4 27.00 -6.31 -84.23
N SER A 5 27.43 -6.21 -82.96
CA SER A 5 27.30 -4.97 -82.15
C SER A 5 27.97 -5.03 -80.77
N LYS A 6 29.03 -4.22 -80.65
CA LYS A 6 29.41 -3.29 -79.55
C LYS A 6 30.08 -3.78 -78.24
N ILE A 7 31.36 -3.40 -78.22
CA ILE A 7 32.28 -3.04 -77.14
C ILE A 7 31.71 -1.95 -76.21
N ALA A 8 32.02 -2.02 -74.91
CA ALA A 8 32.45 -0.86 -74.11
C ALA A 8 33.23 -1.33 -72.86
N ALA A 9 34.56 -1.17 -72.89
CA ALA A 9 35.37 -1.04 -71.69
C ALA A 9 35.29 0.41 -71.22
N VAL A 10 35.03 0.66 -69.94
CA VAL A 10 35.37 1.92 -69.28
C VAL A 10 35.95 1.58 -67.91
N SER A 11 37.22 1.92 -67.79
CA SER A 11 38.03 1.90 -66.58
C SER A 11 37.89 3.25 -65.87
N ILE A 12 38.37 3.33 -64.62
CA ILE A 12 38.73 4.55 -63.87
C ILE A 12 37.59 5.20 -63.06
N SER A 13 37.58 4.99 -61.74
CA SER A 13 37.99 6.00 -60.75
C SER A 13 37.67 5.58 -59.33
N LEU A 14 38.73 5.38 -58.54
CA LEU A 14 38.69 5.29 -57.09
C LEU A 14 38.47 6.71 -56.53
N LEU A 15 37.27 7.01 -56.02
CA LEU A 15 36.98 8.23 -55.29
C LEU A 15 36.83 7.89 -53.81
N LEU A 16 37.90 8.16 -53.06
CA LEU A 16 37.89 8.35 -51.61
C LEU A 16 37.01 9.57 -51.30
N LEU A 17 35.81 9.33 -50.79
CA LEU A 17 34.98 10.34 -50.13
C LEU A 17 34.86 9.96 -48.66
N SER A 18 35.59 10.71 -47.84
CA SER A 18 35.38 10.85 -46.42
C SER A 18 33.97 11.36 -46.13
N THR A 19 33.18 10.61 -45.37
CA THR A 19 31.94 11.08 -44.75
C THR A 19 31.97 10.81 -43.24
N PRO A 20 31.34 11.69 -42.44
CA PRO A 20 31.63 11.88 -41.02
C PRO A 20 31.19 10.69 -40.18
N GLY A 21 31.92 10.49 -39.07
CA GLY A 21 31.68 9.43 -38.09
C GLY A 21 30.21 9.30 -37.75
N ILE A 22 29.67 8.09 -37.99
CA ILE A 22 28.41 7.67 -37.43
C ILE A 22 28.69 7.48 -35.93
N SER A 23 28.44 8.53 -35.16
CA SER A 23 28.13 8.35 -33.74
C SER A 23 26.92 7.43 -33.69
N PHE A 24 27.13 6.21 -33.21
CA PHE A 24 26.04 5.43 -32.64
C PHE A 24 25.58 6.22 -31.41
N ALA A 25 24.65 7.15 -31.61
CA ALA A 25 23.79 7.56 -30.52
C ALA A 25 23.05 6.28 -30.13
N SER A 26 23.44 5.71 -28.99
CA SER A 26 22.59 4.77 -28.27
C SER A 26 21.26 5.48 -28.04
N ILE A 27 20.30 5.17 -28.91
CA ILE A 27 18.90 5.38 -28.62
C ILE A 27 18.66 4.46 -27.44
N ASP A 28 18.66 5.04 -26.24
CA ASP A 28 18.04 4.42 -25.07
C ASP A 28 16.59 4.20 -25.46
N ASN A 29 16.34 3.00 -25.99
CA ASN A 29 15.03 2.52 -26.36
C ASN A 29 14.34 2.18 -25.04
N GLU A 30 13.89 3.21 -24.33
CA GLU A 30 13.04 3.07 -23.16
C GLU A 30 11.80 2.30 -23.62
N SER A 31 11.69 1.05 -23.18
CA SER A 31 10.71 0.10 -23.71
C SER A 31 9.30 0.71 -23.68
N PRO A 32 8.58 0.78 -24.82
CA PRO A 32 7.22 1.32 -24.89
C PRO A 32 6.19 0.53 -24.04
N SER A 33 6.60 -0.63 -23.49
CA SER A 33 5.78 -1.41 -22.56
C SER A 33 5.57 -0.74 -21.20
N ASN A 34 6.52 0.06 -20.71
CA ASN A 34 6.47 0.56 -19.32
C ASN A 34 5.41 1.64 -19.12
N ASN A 35 5.32 2.62 -20.03
CA ASN A 35 4.31 3.67 -19.94
C ASN A 35 2.89 3.10 -20.05
N THR A 36 2.70 2.10 -20.91
CA THR A 36 1.40 1.42 -21.07
C THR A 36 0.95 0.71 -19.77
N ASN A 37 1.86 0.01 -19.08
CA ASN A 37 1.53 -0.67 -17.82
C ASN A 37 1.25 0.32 -16.68
N LYS A 38 2.00 1.43 -16.60
CA LYS A 38 1.76 2.50 -15.63
C LYS A 38 0.36 3.12 -15.83
N ASP A 39 -0.03 3.39 -17.07
CA ASP A 39 -1.35 3.92 -17.39
C ASP A 39 -2.48 2.94 -17.04
N ILE A 40 -2.31 1.65 -17.35
CA ILE A 40 -3.30 0.61 -17.01
C ILE A 40 -3.51 0.54 -15.49
N VAL A 41 -2.42 0.47 -14.72
CA VAL A 41 -2.51 0.30 -13.26
C VAL A 41 -3.12 1.54 -12.59
N LEU A 42 -2.77 2.75 -13.04
CA LEU A 42 -3.36 3.99 -12.57
C LEU A 42 -4.83 4.13 -12.94
N ASN A 43 -5.23 3.68 -14.13
CA ASN A 43 -6.63 3.66 -14.55
C ASN A 43 -7.46 2.70 -13.71
N ASN A 44 -6.95 1.51 -13.40
CA ASN A 44 -7.60 0.56 -12.51
C ASN A 44 -7.76 1.14 -11.10
N PHE A 45 -6.70 1.73 -10.54
CA PHE A 45 -6.75 2.40 -9.25
C PHE A 45 -7.78 3.54 -9.23
N ARG A 46 -7.80 4.39 -10.27
CA ARG A 46 -8.79 5.46 -10.42
C ARG A 46 -10.22 4.92 -10.50
N ASN A 47 -10.44 3.83 -11.21
CA ASN A 47 -11.76 3.21 -11.31
C ASN A 47 -12.25 2.67 -9.96
N ASN A 48 -11.36 2.04 -9.18
CA ASN A 48 -11.66 1.63 -7.80
C ASN A 48 -12.05 2.83 -6.92
N LEU A 49 -11.33 3.95 -7.05
CA LEU A 49 -11.69 5.21 -6.36
C LEU A 49 -13.05 5.76 -6.80
N LYS A 50 -13.37 5.72 -8.10
CA LYS A 50 -14.69 6.14 -8.61
C LYS A 50 -15.81 5.28 -8.06
N GLU A 51 -15.64 3.97 -8.01
CA GLU A 51 -16.63 3.07 -7.42
C GLU A 51 -16.87 3.40 -5.95
N LYS A 52 -15.80 3.58 -5.17
CA LYS A 52 -15.87 4.02 -3.77
C LYS A 52 -16.54 5.38 -3.61
N ALA A 53 -16.31 6.33 -4.52
CA ALA A 53 -16.93 7.64 -4.51
C ALA A 53 -18.43 7.59 -4.83
N ARG A 54 -18.91 6.62 -5.62
CA ARG A 54 -20.34 6.45 -5.94
C ARG A 54 -21.17 5.99 -4.74
N TYR A 55 -20.58 5.19 -3.85
CA TYR A 55 -21.25 4.61 -2.67
C TYR A 55 -20.78 5.22 -1.34
N GLY A 56 -19.93 6.24 -1.38
CA GLY A 56 -19.12 6.68 -0.26
C GLY A 56 -19.53 7.98 0.42
N ASN A 57 -18.91 8.24 1.58
CA ASN A 57 -18.97 9.52 2.28
C ASN A 57 -18.15 10.61 1.52
N LYS A 58 -18.16 11.84 2.04
CA LYS A 58 -17.41 12.98 1.45
C LYS A 58 -15.91 12.69 1.25
N ASP A 59 -15.32 11.87 2.12
CA ASP A 59 -13.89 11.55 2.07
C ASP A 59 -13.52 10.73 0.83
N ASN A 60 -14.37 9.80 0.40
CA ASN A 60 -14.12 9.01 -0.81
C ASN A 60 -14.13 9.87 -2.08
N ILE A 61 -15.02 10.86 -2.14
CA ILE A 61 -15.05 11.84 -3.24
C ILE A 61 -13.78 12.69 -3.22
N GLU A 62 -13.32 13.12 -2.05
CA GLU A 62 -12.11 13.92 -1.92
C GLU A 62 -10.85 13.14 -2.30
N GLN A 63 -10.78 11.85 -1.98
CA GLN A 63 -9.68 10.98 -2.41
C GLN A 63 -9.59 10.88 -3.95
N LEU A 64 -10.72 10.75 -4.65
CA LEU A 64 -10.74 10.78 -6.12
C LEU A 64 -10.26 12.14 -6.67
N LYS A 65 -10.68 13.26 -6.06
CA LYS A 65 -10.21 14.59 -6.46
C LYS A 65 -8.72 14.77 -6.23
N ARG A 66 -8.18 14.26 -5.11
CA ARG A 66 -6.74 14.26 -4.83
C ARG A 66 -5.98 13.48 -5.89
N PHE A 67 -6.48 12.30 -6.26
CA PHE A 67 -5.90 11.52 -7.35
C PHE A 67 -5.90 12.28 -8.67
N ASP A 68 -7.01 12.92 -9.04
CA ASP A 68 -7.13 13.67 -10.28
C ASP A 68 -6.19 14.88 -10.34
N LYS A 69 -5.80 15.43 -9.18
CA LYS A 69 -4.84 16.54 -9.05
C LYS A 69 -3.37 16.12 -9.03
N LEU A 70 -3.05 14.81 -9.00
CA LEU A 70 -1.67 14.36 -9.02
C LEU A 70 -0.99 14.78 -10.33
N ASN A 71 0.21 15.34 -10.22
CA ASN A 71 1.04 15.68 -11.37
C ASN A 71 1.70 14.42 -11.99
N ALA A 72 2.39 14.59 -13.12
CA ALA A 72 2.99 13.47 -13.85
C ALA A 72 4.00 12.68 -12.99
N ILE A 73 4.86 13.36 -12.23
CA ILE A 73 5.88 12.73 -11.37
C ILE A 73 5.22 11.90 -10.25
N GLN A 74 4.19 12.45 -9.61
CA GLN A 74 3.46 11.75 -8.54
C GLN A 74 2.68 10.54 -9.05
N ARG A 75 2.13 10.64 -10.27
CA ARG A 75 1.46 9.51 -10.93
C ARG A 75 2.46 8.41 -11.26
N ASP A 76 3.64 8.81 -11.76
CA ASP A 76 4.71 7.89 -12.11
C ASP A 76 5.21 7.11 -10.87
N GLU A 77 5.48 7.81 -9.77
CA GLU A 77 5.88 7.19 -8.50
C GLU A 77 4.82 6.22 -7.95
N LEU A 78 3.55 6.62 -7.99
CA LEU A 78 2.45 5.76 -7.53
C LEU A 78 2.31 4.50 -8.42
N ALA A 79 2.47 4.65 -9.73
CA ALA A 79 2.45 3.52 -10.65
C ALA A 79 3.64 2.57 -10.39
N ASP A 80 4.84 3.12 -10.18
CA ASP A 80 6.03 2.33 -9.86
C ASP A 80 5.89 1.57 -8.53
N TYR A 81 5.21 2.15 -7.54
CA TYR A 81 4.84 1.42 -6.33
C TYR A 81 3.92 0.22 -6.65
N PHE A 82 2.85 0.41 -7.43
CA PHE A 82 1.93 -0.67 -7.76
C PHE A 82 2.58 -1.78 -8.59
N LEU A 83 3.47 -1.41 -9.51
CA LEU A 83 4.23 -2.35 -10.33
C LEU A 83 5.36 -3.05 -9.54
N GLY A 84 5.63 -2.62 -8.31
CA GLY A 84 6.68 -3.19 -7.45
C GLY A 84 8.09 -2.71 -7.78
N ASN A 85 8.23 -1.66 -8.60
CA ASN A 85 9.51 -1.02 -8.91
C ASN A 85 10.06 -0.24 -7.72
N ILE A 86 9.18 0.24 -6.83
CA ILE A 86 9.54 0.91 -5.57
C ILE A 86 9.05 0.08 -4.40
N PHE A 87 9.94 -0.19 -3.44
CA PHE A 87 9.58 -0.87 -2.20
C PHE A 87 9.48 0.08 -1.01
N ILE A 88 8.30 0.11 -0.40
CA ILE A 88 8.00 0.97 0.74
C ILE A 88 7.86 0.08 1.98
N ASN A 89 8.96 -0.06 2.75
CA ASN A 89 8.99 -0.87 3.97
C ASN A 89 8.02 -0.33 5.03
N THR A 90 7.29 -1.23 5.69
CA THR A 90 6.48 -0.89 6.87
C THR A 90 7.37 -0.30 7.97
N PRO A 91 6.92 0.78 8.63
CA PRO A 91 7.67 1.34 9.75
C PRO A 91 7.66 0.37 10.93
N GLN A 92 8.81 0.22 11.58
CA GLN A 92 8.86 -0.44 12.89
C GLN A 92 8.14 0.42 13.92
N SER A 93 7.58 -0.19 14.98
CA SER A 93 6.87 0.51 16.07
C SER A 93 7.67 1.69 16.65
N SER A 94 9.01 1.60 16.66
CA SER A 94 9.91 2.66 17.12
C SER A 94 9.97 3.91 16.23
N ASN A 95 9.45 3.86 15.00
CA ASN A 95 9.49 4.97 14.05
C ASN A 95 8.21 5.82 14.03
N TYR A 96 7.20 5.45 14.81
CA TYR A 96 5.95 6.21 14.87
C TYR A 96 6.19 7.53 15.59
N SER A 97 5.97 8.65 14.89
CA SER A 97 5.92 9.95 15.53
C SER A 97 4.54 10.09 16.18
N HIS A 98 4.52 10.05 17.51
CA HIS A 98 3.29 10.23 18.29
C HIS A 98 2.85 11.70 18.15
N GLN A 99 1.93 11.97 17.22
CA GLN A 99 1.34 13.31 17.10
C GLN A 99 0.34 13.58 18.23
N SER A 100 -0.29 12.53 18.76
CA SER A 100 -1.14 12.58 19.95
C SER A 100 -1.16 11.22 20.66
N SER A 101 -1.85 11.11 21.80
CA SER A 101 -2.07 9.81 22.46
C SER A 101 -2.99 8.85 21.68
N GLN A 102 -3.56 9.29 20.55
CA GLN A 102 -4.55 8.56 19.76
C GLN A 102 -4.12 8.35 18.31
N ASP A 103 -3.26 9.21 17.77
CA ASP A 103 -2.86 9.17 16.37
C ASP A 103 -1.35 9.16 16.19
N ASP A 104 -0.87 8.20 15.41
CA ASP A 104 0.53 8.11 15.01
C ASP A 104 0.65 8.20 13.50
N ILE A 105 1.60 9.02 13.01
CA ILE A 105 1.88 9.18 11.59
C ILE A 105 3.34 8.90 11.31
N VAL A 106 3.61 8.10 10.28
CA VAL A 106 4.95 7.90 9.70
C VAL A 106 4.92 8.23 8.23
N THR A 107 5.87 9.02 7.78
CA THR A 107 5.97 9.45 6.38
C THR A 107 7.28 8.95 5.77
N ARG A 108 7.21 8.43 4.55
CA ARG A 108 8.37 8.14 3.69
C ARG A 108 8.11 8.67 2.29
N GLY A 109 8.72 9.82 2.00
CA GLY A 109 8.42 10.55 0.76
C GLY A 109 6.94 10.91 0.71
N ASN A 110 6.27 10.50 -0.35
CA ASN A 110 4.84 10.75 -0.58
C ASN A 110 3.92 9.70 0.08
N PHE A 111 4.47 8.65 0.70
CA PHE A 111 3.72 7.60 1.37
C PHE A 111 3.61 7.86 2.88
N THR A 112 2.43 7.60 3.45
CA THR A 112 2.18 7.71 4.88
C THR A 112 1.53 6.46 5.45
N TRP A 113 1.89 6.13 6.69
CA TRP A 113 1.14 5.21 7.54
C TRP A 113 0.53 6.03 8.65
N GLU A 114 -0.76 5.89 8.82
CA GLU A 114 -1.51 6.57 9.86
C GLU A 114 -2.20 5.50 10.70
N THR A 115 -2.21 5.68 12.01
CA THR A 115 -2.90 4.79 12.95
C THR A 115 -3.81 5.63 13.82
N GLU A 116 -5.06 5.18 14.01
CA GLU A 116 -6.02 5.78 14.93
C GLU A 116 -6.43 4.73 15.96
N ARG A 117 -6.38 5.13 17.23
CA ARG A 117 -6.84 4.33 18.37
C ARG A 117 -8.18 4.84 18.85
N THR A 118 -9.14 3.95 19.04
CA THR A 118 -10.39 4.30 19.71
C THR A 118 -10.69 3.34 20.84
N SER A 119 -11.13 3.93 21.94
CA SER A 119 -11.59 3.25 23.14
C SER A 119 -13.00 3.73 23.42
N ASP A 120 -13.98 2.83 23.39
CA ASP A 120 -15.33 3.19 23.81
C ASP A 120 -15.38 3.15 25.34
N SER A 121 -15.01 4.27 25.97
CA SER A 121 -15.26 4.46 27.40
C SER A 121 -16.74 4.79 27.58
N THR A 122 -17.55 3.82 28.01
CA THR A 122 -18.89 4.12 28.50
C THR A 122 -18.74 4.99 29.75
N SER A 123 -18.83 6.31 29.60
CA SER A 123 -18.89 7.29 30.69
C SER A 123 -20.25 7.20 31.37
N GLY A 124 -20.55 6.06 31.99
CA GLY A 124 -21.66 5.89 32.90
C GLY A 124 -21.11 5.89 34.33
N ILE A 125 -21.80 6.57 35.25
CA ILE A 125 -21.50 6.57 36.68
C ILE A 125 -21.24 5.11 37.11
N GLU A 126 -19.97 4.78 37.36
CA GLU A 126 -19.56 3.45 37.75
C GLU A 126 -20.08 3.18 39.16
N THR A 127 -21.28 2.63 39.27
CA THR A 127 -21.52 1.67 40.35
C THR A 127 -20.43 0.63 40.21
N ARG A 128 -19.68 0.42 41.30
CA ARG A 128 -18.44 -0.37 41.40
C ARG A 128 -18.67 -1.82 40.96
N ALA A 129 -18.86 -2.05 39.67
CA ALA A 129 -19.13 -3.36 39.12
C ALA A 129 -17.85 -4.17 39.20
N THR A 130 -17.91 -5.31 39.89
CA THR A 130 -16.76 -6.22 40.06
C THR A 130 -16.17 -6.66 38.71
N LYS A 131 -16.96 -6.62 37.64
CA LYS A 131 -16.53 -6.87 36.26
C LYS A 131 -17.20 -5.89 35.28
N SER A 132 -16.44 -5.37 34.32
CA SER A 132 -16.97 -4.54 33.22
C SER A 132 -16.42 -5.02 31.88
N THR A 133 -17.16 -4.78 30.79
CA THR A 133 -16.72 -5.07 29.42
C THR A 133 -16.16 -3.81 28.79
N LYS A 134 -15.04 -3.92 28.08
CA LYS A 134 -14.41 -2.83 27.35
C LYS A 134 -14.26 -3.19 25.88
N HIS A 135 -14.33 -2.17 25.03
CA HIS A 135 -14.18 -2.29 23.58
C HIS A 135 -13.07 -1.36 23.11
N VAL A 136 -12.19 -1.89 22.28
CA VAL A 136 -11.05 -1.15 21.73
C VAL A 136 -10.87 -1.48 20.26
N LYS A 137 -10.34 -0.53 19.51
CA LYS A 137 -9.92 -0.72 18.12
C LYS A 137 -8.68 0.10 17.82
N ALA A 138 -7.85 -0.43 16.93
CA ALA A 138 -6.83 0.31 16.22
C ALA A 138 -7.05 0.10 14.72
N THR A 139 -7.16 1.22 14.00
CA THR A 139 -7.29 1.24 12.54
C THR A 139 -6.02 1.82 11.97
N GLN A 140 -5.52 1.22 10.91
CA GLN A 140 -4.32 1.69 10.23
C GLN A 140 -4.56 1.86 8.75
N TRP A 141 -4.09 2.99 8.23
CA TRP A 141 -4.13 3.35 6.83
C TRP A 141 -2.73 3.38 6.27
N PHE A 142 -2.60 2.90 5.03
CA PHE A 142 -1.45 3.20 4.18
C PHE A 142 -1.93 4.09 3.04
N LYS A 143 -1.30 5.25 2.89
CA LYS A 143 -1.75 6.30 1.98
C LYS A 143 -0.60 6.80 1.09
N PHE A 144 -0.99 7.37 -0.04
CA PHE A 144 -0.11 8.14 -0.92
C PHE A 144 -0.69 9.54 -1.09
N LEU A 145 0.01 10.58 -0.61
CA LEU A 145 -0.46 11.97 -0.62
C LEU A 145 -1.88 12.13 -0.05
N GLY A 146 -2.18 11.35 1.00
CA GLY A 146 -3.48 11.32 1.67
C GLY A 146 -4.60 10.59 0.92
N ILE A 147 -4.28 9.87 -0.17
CA ILE A 147 -5.19 8.92 -0.83
C ILE A 147 -4.97 7.55 -0.20
N THR A 148 -6.02 6.94 0.37
CA THR A 148 -5.92 5.65 1.06
C THR A 148 -5.78 4.50 0.07
N ILE A 149 -4.63 3.82 0.10
CA ILE A 149 -4.37 2.62 -0.69
C ILE A 149 -4.96 1.40 0.02
N SER A 150 -4.69 1.24 1.32
CA SER A 150 -5.21 0.12 2.12
C SER A 150 -5.55 0.54 3.54
N GLU A 151 -6.50 -0.18 4.14
CA GLU A 151 -6.97 0.04 5.50
C GLU A 151 -7.20 -1.30 6.20
N THR A 152 -6.55 -1.48 7.35
CA THR A 152 -6.72 -2.64 8.22
C THR A 152 -7.15 -2.22 9.62
N LYS A 153 -7.89 -3.09 10.30
CA LYS A 153 -8.39 -2.82 11.64
C LYS A 153 -8.30 -4.06 12.52
N VAL A 154 -7.76 -3.86 13.71
CA VAL A 154 -7.84 -4.79 14.83
C VAL A 154 -8.86 -4.23 15.81
N SER A 155 -9.86 -5.03 16.19
CA SER A 155 -10.86 -4.62 17.18
C SER A 155 -11.10 -5.73 18.17
N GLY A 156 -11.41 -5.37 19.41
CA GLY A 156 -11.38 -6.26 20.55
C GLY A 156 -12.45 -5.95 21.58
N THR A 157 -12.95 -7.00 22.23
CA THR A 157 -13.82 -6.93 23.40
C THR A 157 -13.25 -7.79 24.50
N TYR A 158 -13.07 -7.21 25.69
CA TYR A 158 -12.50 -7.92 26.84
C TYR A 158 -13.18 -7.53 28.15
N LEU A 159 -13.08 -8.40 29.14
CA LEU A 159 -13.53 -8.17 30.50
C LEU A 159 -12.41 -7.60 31.36
N VAL A 160 -12.80 -6.67 32.23
CA VAL A 160 -11.98 -6.06 33.25
C VAL A 160 -12.54 -6.44 34.62
N SER A 161 -11.67 -6.75 35.58
CA SER A 161 -12.00 -6.92 36.99
C SER A 161 -10.87 -6.36 37.85
N GLY A 162 -11.21 -5.63 38.92
CA GLY A 162 -10.19 -5.01 39.79
C GLY A 162 -9.23 -4.08 39.04
N GLY A 163 -9.69 -3.41 37.98
CA GLY A 163 -8.87 -2.51 37.15
C GLY A 163 -7.88 -3.21 36.21
N LYS A 164 -7.99 -4.53 36.02
CA LYS A 164 -7.14 -5.33 35.13
C LYS A 164 -7.96 -6.10 34.11
N ALA A 165 -7.44 -6.25 32.89
CA ALA A 165 -8.00 -7.19 31.93
C ALA A 165 -7.88 -8.63 32.48
N VAL A 166 -8.97 -9.40 32.39
CA VAL A 166 -9.04 -10.77 32.93
C VAL A 166 -9.49 -11.81 31.92
N SER A 167 -10.17 -11.42 30.83
CA SER A 167 -10.53 -12.35 29.76
C SER A 167 -10.82 -11.59 28.47
N ILE A 168 -10.27 -12.04 27.34
CA ILE A 168 -10.64 -11.57 26.01
C ILE A 168 -11.88 -12.36 25.56
N LYS A 169 -12.95 -11.66 25.18
CA LYS A 169 -14.23 -12.27 24.77
C LYS A 169 -14.30 -12.49 23.28
N SER A 170 -13.89 -11.50 22.52
CA SER A 170 -13.85 -11.57 21.08
C SER A 170 -12.87 -10.54 20.56
N TYR A 171 -12.36 -10.80 19.37
CA TYR A 171 -11.66 -9.80 18.58
C TYR A 171 -11.88 -10.13 17.10
N ALA A 172 -11.65 -9.13 16.25
CA ALA A 172 -11.82 -9.22 14.82
C ALA A 172 -10.66 -8.55 14.09
N CYS A 173 -10.27 -9.16 12.99
CA CYS A 173 -9.25 -8.71 12.07
C CYS A 173 -9.97 -8.37 10.76
N THR A 174 -9.87 -7.13 10.29
CA THR A 174 -10.66 -6.67 9.15
C THR A 174 -9.80 -5.88 8.18
N VAL A 175 -9.88 -6.23 6.90
CA VAL A 175 -9.42 -5.37 5.80
C VAL A 175 -10.62 -4.55 5.36
N LEU A 176 -10.63 -3.26 5.70
CA LEU A 176 -11.73 -2.36 5.38
C LEU A 176 -11.62 -1.87 3.93
N GLN A 177 -10.39 -1.76 3.44
CA GLN A 177 -10.13 -1.33 2.07
C GLN A 177 -8.80 -1.89 1.55
N ASN A 178 -8.81 -2.25 0.27
CA ASN A 178 -7.63 -2.46 -0.54
C ASN A 178 -7.94 -1.92 -1.94
N LEU A 179 -7.30 -0.83 -2.32
CA LEU A 179 -7.44 -0.23 -3.66
C LEU A 179 -6.25 -0.53 -4.56
N ASP A 180 -5.18 -1.13 -4.04
CA ASP A 180 -4.05 -1.57 -4.86
C ASP A 180 -4.54 -2.59 -5.90
N PRO A 181 -4.50 -2.26 -7.20
CA PRO A 181 -5.09 -3.09 -8.25
C PRO A 181 -4.30 -4.38 -8.51
N LEU A 182 -3.07 -4.47 -8.01
CA LEU A 182 -2.19 -5.62 -8.20
C LEU A 182 -1.90 -6.35 -6.89
N ALA A 183 -2.58 -5.99 -5.80
CA ALA A 183 -2.44 -6.68 -4.52
C ALA A 183 -3.76 -7.27 -4.01
N ASN A 184 -3.65 -8.38 -3.30
CA ASN A 184 -4.71 -8.94 -2.47
C ASN A 184 -4.24 -8.90 -1.01
N ILE A 185 -5.01 -8.25 -0.16
CA ILE A 185 -4.77 -8.17 1.28
C ILE A 185 -5.82 -9.01 1.99
N SER A 186 -5.38 -9.96 2.79
CA SER A 186 -6.24 -10.70 3.70
C SER A 186 -5.77 -10.54 5.14
N SER A 187 -6.69 -10.69 6.09
CA SER A 187 -6.38 -10.62 7.51
C SER A 187 -7.12 -11.72 8.26
N SER A 188 -6.41 -12.35 9.19
CA SER A 188 -6.94 -13.43 10.01
C SER A 188 -6.42 -13.33 11.43
N LYS A 189 -7.13 -13.97 12.35
CA LYS A 189 -6.70 -14.12 13.74
C LYS A 189 -5.35 -14.82 13.83
N ASN A 190 -4.44 -14.28 14.64
CA ASN A 190 -3.15 -14.90 14.94
C ASN A 190 -3.12 -15.42 16.38
N GLY A 191 -3.41 -14.55 17.33
CA GLY A 191 -3.28 -14.84 18.75
C GLY A 191 -4.00 -13.81 19.62
N SER A 192 -4.22 -14.14 20.87
CA SER A 192 -4.69 -13.19 21.87
C SER A 192 -4.34 -13.68 23.27
N TYR A 193 -3.87 -12.80 24.14
CA TYR A 193 -3.44 -13.18 25.48
C TYR A 193 -3.60 -12.01 26.46
N ILE A 194 -3.47 -12.32 27.74
CA ILE A 194 -3.46 -11.34 28.82
C ILE A 194 -2.12 -11.42 29.53
N SER A 195 -1.43 -10.29 29.64
CA SER A 195 -0.20 -10.14 30.42
C SER A 195 -0.29 -8.85 31.23
N ASP A 196 0.17 -8.89 32.48
CA ASP A 196 0.28 -7.71 33.36
C ASP A 196 -1.02 -6.89 33.50
N GLY A 197 -2.17 -7.57 33.40
CA GLY A 197 -3.49 -6.92 33.46
C GLY A 197 -3.91 -6.18 32.19
N LYS A 198 -3.24 -6.45 31.06
CA LYS A 198 -3.53 -5.90 29.73
C LYS A 198 -3.98 -7.01 28.79
N ALA A 199 -4.87 -6.69 27.85
CA ALA A 199 -5.34 -7.60 26.82
C ALA A 199 -4.65 -7.28 25.48
N THR A 200 -3.99 -8.28 24.90
CA THR A 200 -3.33 -8.17 23.59
C THR A 200 -4.06 -9.04 22.57
N MET A 201 -4.30 -8.49 21.38
CA MET A 201 -4.98 -9.15 20.26
C MET A 201 -4.14 -8.97 19.00
N GLU A 202 -3.93 -10.06 18.28
CA GLU A 202 -3.03 -10.13 17.14
C GLU A 202 -3.74 -10.63 15.88
N CYS A 203 -3.51 -9.92 14.79
CA CYS A 203 -4.06 -10.17 13.47
C CYS A 203 -2.92 -10.37 12.47
N LYS A 204 -2.84 -11.57 11.90
CA LYS A 204 -1.94 -11.84 10.78
C LYS A 204 -2.52 -11.17 9.54
N VAL A 205 -1.74 -10.34 8.88
CA VAL A 205 -2.08 -9.71 7.61
C VAL A 205 -1.17 -10.27 6.54
N VAL A 206 -1.76 -10.76 5.46
CA VAL A 206 -1.05 -11.34 4.32
C VAL A 206 -1.32 -10.48 3.10
N VAL A 207 -0.25 -10.01 2.46
CA VAL A 207 -0.29 -9.22 1.22
C VAL A 207 0.31 -10.07 0.11
N LYS A 208 -0.52 -10.43 -0.87
CA LYS A 208 -0.08 -11.05 -2.12
C LYS A 208 -0.03 -9.98 -3.19
N ARG A 209 1.14 -9.67 -3.73
CA ARG A 209 1.30 -8.68 -4.82
C ARG A 209 1.76 -9.37 -6.10
N GLY A 210 1.05 -9.11 -7.18
CA GLY A 210 1.39 -9.55 -8.53
C GLY A 210 2.26 -8.50 -9.22
N ALA A 211 3.40 -8.93 -9.75
CA ALA A 211 4.24 -8.12 -10.63
C ALA A 211 4.10 -8.65 -12.08
N PRO A 212 3.77 -7.81 -13.07
CA PRO A 212 3.75 -8.21 -14.47
C PRO A 212 5.11 -8.73 -14.92
N THR A 213 5.13 -9.88 -15.60
CA THR A 213 6.34 -10.42 -16.21
C THR A 213 6.47 -9.95 -17.66
N PRO A 214 7.69 -9.87 -18.22
CA PRO A 214 7.92 -9.50 -19.62
C PRO A 214 7.21 -10.41 -20.64
N TRP A 215 6.74 -11.59 -20.23
CA TRP A 215 6.10 -12.59 -21.09
C TRP A 215 4.57 -12.65 -20.91
N GLY A 216 3.97 -11.66 -20.23
CA GLY A 216 2.51 -11.52 -20.10
C GLY A 216 1.88 -12.27 -18.93
N GLY A 217 2.67 -12.79 -17.99
CA GLY A 217 2.18 -13.41 -16.75
C GLY A 217 2.21 -12.46 -15.55
N LEU A 218 1.67 -12.88 -14.41
CA LEU A 218 1.86 -12.22 -13.11
C LEU A 218 2.70 -13.12 -12.21
N ASN A 219 3.83 -12.61 -11.72
CA ASN A 219 4.59 -13.26 -10.67
C ASN A 219 4.07 -12.79 -9.31
N TRP A 220 3.70 -13.72 -8.43
CA TRP A 220 3.13 -13.39 -7.13
C TRP A 220 4.19 -13.45 -6.04
N SER A 221 4.35 -12.36 -5.31
CA SER A 221 5.08 -12.33 -4.06
C SER A 221 4.09 -12.29 -2.89
N THR A 222 4.37 -13.04 -1.83
CA THR A 222 3.57 -13.02 -0.60
C THR A 222 4.42 -12.47 0.53
N ARG A 223 3.89 -11.50 1.26
CA ARG A 223 4.45 -11.01 2.51
C ARG A 223 3.41 -11.11 3.61
N GLU A 224 3.87 -11.33 4.82
CA GLU A 224 3.03 -11.39 6.01
C GLU A 224 3.64 -10.61 7.16
N GLY A 225 2.79 -10.11 8.03
CA GLY A 225 3.16 -9.45 9.28
C GLY A 225 2.03 -9.56 10.29
N ILE A 226 2.33 -9.37 11.57
CA ILE A 226 1.32 -9.45 12.63
C ILE A 226 1.02 -8.04 13.11
N GLN A 227 -0.18 -7.56 12.81
CA GLN A 227 -0.71 -6.34 13.40
C GLN A 227 -1.25 -6.65 14.79
N TYR A 228 -0.83 -5.93 15.83
CA TYR A 228 -1.27 -6.18 17.20
C TYR A 228 -1.86 -4.93 17.86
N LEU A 229 -2.65 -5.16 18.91
CA LEU A 229 -3.28 -4.15 19.75
C LEU A 229 -3.26 -4.60 21.21
N THR A 230 -2.75 -3.77 22.12
CA THR A 230 -2.71 -3.98 23.57
C THR A 230 -3.52 -2.90 24.29
N ALA A 231 -4.45 -3.31 25.15
CA ALA A 231 -5.30 -2.41 25.91
C ALA A 231 -5.33 -2.73 27.41
N ASN A 232 -5.43 -1.69 28.24
CA ASN A 232 -5.37 -1.82 29.69
C ASN A 232 -6.75 -2.00 30.35
N GLY A 233 -6.77 -2.21 31.67
CA GLY A 233 -8.01 -2.37 32.42
C GLY A 233 -8.92 -1.13 32.46
N GLN A 234 -8.47 0.04 32.05
CA GLN A 234 -9.32 1.23 31.95
C GLN A 234 -10.11 1.30 30.63
N GLY A 235 -9.80 0.42 29.67
CA GLY A 235 -10.38 0.49 28.33
C GLY A 235 -9.50 1.24 27.33
N LYS A 236 -8.30 1.69 27.72
CA LYS A 236 -7.42 2.49 26.87
C LYS A 236 -6.46 1.61 26.09
N VAL A 237 -6.27 1.91 24.80
CA VAL A 237 -5.17 1.34 23.99
C VAL A 237 -3.84 1.91 24.49
N GLU A 238 -2.92 1.04 24.88
CA GLU A 238 -1.58 1.44 25.34
C GLU A 238 -0.49 1.21 24.29
N GLU A 239 -0.65 0.18 23.46
CA GLU A 239 0.33 -0.17 22.44
C GLU A 239 -0.37 -0.83 21.25
N GLU A 240 0.17 -0.62 20.07
CA GLU A 240 -0.23 -1.25 18.83
C GLU A 240 0.91 -1.14 17.82
N GLY A 241 0.90 -1.98 16.80
CA GLY A 241 1.92 -1.91 15.76
C GLY A 241 2.02 -3.19 14.96
N TRP A 242 3.22 -3.43 14.43
CA TRP A 242 3.55 -4.59 13.63
C TRP A 242 4.70 -5.38 14.25
N LEU A 243 4.58 -6.71 14.23
CA LEU A 243 5.64 -7.68 14.49
C LEU A 243 6.05 -8.36 13.18
#